data_AF-A0A1H6SUV8-F1
#
_entry.id   AF-A0A1H6SUV8-F1
#
_cell.length_a   1.000
_cell.length_b   1.000
_cell.length_c   1.000
_cell.angle_alpha   90.00
_cell.angle_beta   90.00
_cell.angle_gamma   90.00
#
_symmetry.space_group_name_H-M   'P 1'
#
loop_
_entity.id
_entity.type
_entity.pdbx_description
1 polymer ?
#
loop_
_entity_poly.entity_id
_entity_poly.type
_entity_poly.pdbx_seq_one_letter_code
_entity_poly.pdbx_strand_id
1 'polypeptide(L)'
;MKSKSEIVQILQSYHELGQTEAAALFLLEEFDIKHSNFKGIEFREKAEPSFILFTAEGEIGDSQIIRIPENAFEFPFELVINLLAHEMIHVIQKSPDYKIQDKNEREWQAYCEMCFHEIFPKVPNASKKQRLFFANKALEYFNRMEKNGELQKKYFNQKLEIEQFIKNLEK
;
A
#
# COMPACT_ATOMS: atom_id res chain seq x y z
N MET A 1 3.02 -20.39 1.10
CA MET A 1 3.49 -19.27 0.27
C MET A 1 4.64 -19.78 -0.56
N LYS A 2 4.65 -19.49 -1.86
CA LYS A 2 5.76 -19.77 -2.76
C LYS A 2 7.03 -19.05 -2.28
N SER A 3 8.20 -19.54 -2.68
CA SER A 3 9.45 -18.84 -2.40
C SER A 3 9.50 -17.51 -3.16
N LYS A 4 10.27 -16.55 -2.66
CA LYS A 4 10.49 -15.27 -3.35
C LYS A 4 10.99 -15.46 -4.79
N SER A 5 11.89 -16.42 -5.02
CA SER A 5 12.42 -16.69 -6.37
C SER A 5 11.33 -17.15 -7.33
N GLU A 6 10.45 -18.06 -6.88
CA GLU A 6 9.32 -18.53 -7.69
C GLU A 6 8.33 -17.41 -7.98
N ILE A 7 8.01 -16.57 -6.98
CA ILE A 7 7.13 -15.41 -7.17
C ILE A 7 7.71 -14.47 -8.22
N VAL A 8 8.98 -14.12 -8.13
CA VAL A 8 9.64 -13.23 -9.10
C VAL A 8 9.64 -13.83 -10.51
N GLN A 9 9.88 -15.13 -10.66
CA GLN A 9 9.82 -15.81 -11.95
C GLN A 9 8.41 -15.77 -12.55
N ILE A 10 7.37 -16.01 -11.75
CA ILE A 10 5.97 -15.91 -12.18
C ILE A 10 5.65 -14.49 -12.64
N LEU A 11 6.07 -13.47 -11.88
CA LEU A 11 5.88 -12.07 -12.26
C LEU A 11 6.59 -11.70 -13.57
N GLN A 12 7.81 -12.22 -13.79
CA GLN A 12 8.53 -12.04 -15.05
C GLN A 12 7.76 -12.66 -16.23
N SER A 13 7.23 -13.88 -16.08
CA SER A 13 6.41 -14.50 -17.12
C SER A 13 5.15 -13.69 -17.44
N TYR A 14 4.46 -13.16 -16.43
CA TYR A 14 3.32 -12.27 -16.68
C TYR A 14 3.73 -10.98 -17.40
N HIS A 15 4.85 -10.38 -17.02
CA HIS A 15 5.38 -9.18 -17.66
C HIS A 15 5.71 -9.42 -19.15
N GLU A 16 6.41 -10.51 -19.47
CA GLU A 16 6.75 -10.89 -20.85
C GLU A 16 5.52 -11.12 -21.73
N LEU A 17 4.41 -11.56 -21.13
CA LEU A 17 3.12 -11.78 -21.81
C LEU A 17 2.20 -10.54 -21.81
N GLY A 18 2.63 -9.42 -21.23
CA GLY A 18 1.81 -8.21 -21.08
C GLY A 18 0.60 -8.38 -20.15
N GLN A 19 0.66 -9.33 -19.22
CA GLN A 19 -0.44 -9.70 -18.33
C GLN A 19 -0.34 -9.01 -16.96
N THR A 20 -0.21 -7.68 -16.97
CA THR A 20 -0.05 -6.85 -15.76
C THR A 20 -1.19 -7.03 -14.75
N GLU A 21 -2.44 -7.14 -15.20
CA GLU A 21 -3.57 -7.38 -14.30
C GLU A 21 -3.47 -8.76 -13.62
N ALA A 22 -3.14 -9.81 -14.39
CA ALA A 22 -3.00 -11.15 -13.83
C ALA A 22 -1.84 -11.23 -12.81
N ALA A 23 -0.75 -10.51 -13.05
CA ALA A 23 0.35 -10.36 -12.09
C ALA A 23 -0.12 -9.72 -10.78
N ALA A 24 -0.91 -8.64 -10.86
CA ALA A 24 -1.46 -7.98 -9.68
C ALA A 24 -2.41 -8.91 -8.91
N LEU A 25 -3.37 -9.53 -9.60
CA LEU A 25 -4.31 -10.47 -8.98
C LEU A 25 -3.60 -11.66 -8.34
N PHE A 26 -2.57 -12.21 -8.99
CA PHE A 26 -1.74 -13.27 -8.42
C PHE A 26 -1.10 -12.84 -7.10
N LEU A 27 -0.54 -11.63 -7.03
CA LEU A 27 0.03 -11.12 -5.79
C LEU A 27 -1.03 -10.91 -4.70
N LEU A 28 -2.21 -10.40 -5.05
CA LEU A 28 -3.28 -10.19 -4.06
C LEU A 28 -3.67 -11.51 -3.38
N GLU A 29 -3.73 -12.60 -4.14
CA GLU A 29 -4.06 -13.94 -3.64
C GLU A 29 -2.88 -14.57 -2.88
N GLU A 30 -1.66 -14.53 -3.43
CA GLU A 30 -0.49 -15.17 -2.82
C GLU A 30 -0.14 -14.58 -1.44
N PHE A 31 -0.38 -13.28 -1.27
CA PHE A 31 -0.12 -12.54 -0.03
C PHE A 31 -1.34 -12.37 0.87
N ASP A 32 -2.50 -12.94 0.49
CA ASP A 32 -3.72 -12.93 1.31
C ASP A 32 -4.17 -11.52 1.68
N ILE A 33 -4.10 -10.60 0.72
CA ILE A 33 -4.45 -9.19 0.93
C ILE A 33 -5.81 -8.83 0.33
N LYS A 34 -6.42 -9.69 -0.49
CA LYS A 34 -7.68 -9.40 -1.18
C LYS A 34 -8.83 -9.15 -0.21
N HIS A 35 -9.61 -8.11 -0.48
CA HIS A 35 -10.80 -7.74 0.30
C HIS A 35 -12.09 -7.83 -0.54
N SER A 36 -13.23 -8.07 0.09
CA SER A 36 -14.54 -8.18 -0.60
C SER A 36 -14.98 -6.89 -1.30
N ASN A 37 -14.54 -5.74 -0.79
CA ASN A 37 -14.82 -4.43 -1.37
C ASN A 37 -13.95 -4.09 -2.60
N PHE A 38 -13.04 -4.98 -2.99
CA PHE A 38 -12.21 -4.83 -4.18
C PHE A 38 -12.98 -5.25 -5.44
N LYS A 39 -13.10 -4.33 -6.42
CA LYS A 39 -13.82 -4.54 -7.67
C LYS A 39 -12.93 -5.11 -8.78
N GLY A 40 -11.67 -4.68 -8.86
CA GLY A 40 -10.77 -5.07 -9.94
C GLY A 40 -9.60 -4.11 -10.14
N ILE A 41 -8.76 -4.42 -11.11
CA ILE A 41 -7.62 -3.60 -11.54
C ILE A 41 -8.00 -2.80 -12.77
N GLU A 42 -7.59 -1.55 -12.83
CA GLU A 42 -7.57 -0.77 -14.08
C GLU A 42 -6.19 -0.17 -14.31
N PHE A 43 -5.91 0.23 -15.54
CA PHE A 43 -4.61 0.77 -15.91
C PHE A 43 -4.60 2.29 -15.96
N ARG A 44 -3.39 2.84 -15.81
CA ARG A 44 -3.02 4.21 -16.14
C ARG A 44 -1.73 4.20 -16.96
N GLU A 45 -1.35 5.37 -17.45
CA GLU A 45 -0.11 5.59 -18.18
C GLU A 45 1.10 5.01 -17.44
N LYS A 46 2.11 4.59 -18.22
CA LYS A 46 3.35 4.04 -17.68
C LYS A 46 3.99 5.02 -16.70
N ALA A 47 4.46 4.48 -15.59
CA ALA A 47 5.18 5.22 -14.58
C ALA A 47 6.60 5.52 -15.05
N GLU A 48 7.07 6.72 -14.71
CA GLU A 48 8.46 7.11 -14.86
C GLU A 48 9.36 6.33 -13.87
N PRO A 49 10.63 6.05 -14.19
CA PRO A 49 11.51 5.27 -13.30
C PRO A 49 11.67 5.86 -11.89
N SER A 50 11.50 7.18 -11.75
CA SER A 50 11.64 7.91 -10.49
C SER A 50 10.35 7.98 -9.67
N PHE A 51 9.19 7.65 -10.25
CA PHE A 51 7.90 7.84 -9.61
C PHE A 51 6.85 6.84 -10.12
N ILE A 52 6.28 6.10 -9.17
CA ILE A 52 5.20 5.16 -9.39
C ILE A 52 4.02 5.53 -8.49
N LEU A 53 2.80 5.53 -9.03
CA LEU A 53 1.59 5.91 -8.31
C LEU A 53 0.48 4.92 -8.56
N PHE A 54 -0.03 4.31 -7.50
CA PHE A 54 -1.25 3.50 -7.53
C PHE A 54 -2.36 4.34 -6.87
N THR A 55 -3.64 4.02 -7.14
CA THR A 55 -4.76 4.61 -6.40
C THR A 55 -5.91 3.62 -6.24
N ALA A 56 -6.61 3.68 -5.12
CA ALA A 56 -7.92 3.08 -4.93
C ALA A 56 -9.04 4.12 -5.20
N GLU A 57 -9.81 3.90 -6.26
CA GLU A 57 -10.87 4.79 -6.76
C GLU A 57 -12.26 4.21 -6.55
N GLY A 58 -13.21 5.09 -6.24
CA GLY A 58 -14.59 4.75 -5.89
C GLY A 58 -15.11 5.62 -4.75
N GLU A 59 -16.43 5.65 -4.59
CA GLU A 59 -17.10 6.33 -3.48
C GLU A 59 -16.99 5.52 -2.19
N ILE A 60 -17.02 6.20 -1.04
CA ILE A 60 -16.97 5.50 0.25
C ILE A 60 -18.29 4.76 0.47
N GLY A 61 -18.21 3.47 0.77
CA GLY A 61 -19.34 2.56 0.89
C GLY A 61 -19.53 1.68 -0.34
N ASP A 62 -18.93 2.02 -1.47
CA ASP A 62 -19.00 1.23 -2.69
C ASP A 62 -17.74 0.39 -2.94
N SER A 63 -17.80 -0.52 -3.91
CA SER A 63 -16.63 -1.28 -4.34
C SER A 63 -15.59 -0.40 -5.02
N GLN A 64 -14.32 -0.64 -4.71
CA GLN A 64 -13.20 0.18 -5.16
C GLN A 64 -12.40 -0.51 -6.27
N ILE A 65 -11.92 0.26 -7.24
CA ILE A 65 -10.99 -0.17 -8.29
C ILE A 65 -9.59 0.27 -7.89
N ILE A 66 -8.59 -0.60 -8.05
CA ILE A 66 -7.18 -0.19 -7.90
C ILE A 66 -6.61 0.11 -9.28
N ARG A 67 -6.18 1.35 -9.51
CA ARG A 67 -5.47 1.74 -10.74
C ARG A 67 -3.97 1.58 -10.56
N ILE A 68 -3.33 0.86 -11.48
CA ILE A 68 -1.86 0.67 -11.52
C ILE A 68 -1.28 1.07 -12.88
N PRO A 69 -0.04 1.55 -12.96
CA PRO A 69 0.65 1.77 -14.24
C PRO A 69 0.82 0.48 -15.02
N GLU A 70 0.74 0.53 -16.35
CA GLU A 70 0.94 -0.64 -17.22
C GLU A 70 2.28 -1.35 -16.98
N ASN A 71 3.32 -0.59 -16.65
CA ASN A 71 4.68 -1.07 -16.38
C ASN A 71 4.97 -1.30 -14.90
N ALA A 72 3.94 -1.46 -14.05
CA ALA A 72 4.10 -1.65 -12.61
C ALA A 72 5.11 -2.75 -12.24
N PHE A 73 5.15 -3.85 -12.99
CA PHE A 73 6.01 -5.01 -12.71
C PHE A 73 7.43 -4.91 -13.30
N GLU A 74 7.80 -3.75 -13.87
CA GLU A 74 9.20 -3.39 -14.14
C GLU A 74 9.91 -2.87 -12.88
N PHE A 75 9.15 -2.49 -11.84
CA PHE A 75 9.66 -2.01 -10.56
C PHE A 75 9.98 -3.17 -9.59
N PRO A 76 10.81 -2.94 -8.56
CA PRO A 76 11.14 -3.98 -7.60
C PRO A 76 9.91 -4.63 -6.97
N PHE A 77 9.87 -5.96 -6.95
CA PHE A 77 8.74 -6.74 -6.44
C PHE A 77 8.26 -6.27 -5.06
N GLU A 78 9.17 -6.07 -4.10
CA GLU A 78 8.80 -5.63 -2.75
C GLU A 78 8.12 -4.25 -2.75
N LEU A 79 8.51 -3.35 -3.65
CA LEU A 79 7.83 -2.06 -3.78
C LEU A 79 6.40 -2.25 -4.28
N VAL A 80 6.24 -3.05 -5.34
CA VAL A 80 4.94 -3.25 -5.99
C VAL A 80 3.93 -3.89 -5.04
N ILE A 81 4.32 -4.94 -4.30
CA ILE A 81 3.42 -5.58 -3.34
C ILE A 81 3.08 -4.66 -2.17
N ASN A 82 4.01 -3.82 -1.72
CA ASN A 82 3.72 -2.80 -0.70
C ASN A 82 2.70 -1.78 -1.25
N LEU A 83 2.89 -1.25 -2.46
CA LEU A 83 1.92 -0.32 -3.04
C LEU A 83 0.54 -0.93 -3.26
N LEU A 84 0.46 -2.20 -3.69
CA LEU A 84 -0.82 -2.92 -3.75
C LEU A 84 -1.47 -3.05 -2.38
N ALA A 85 -0.69 -3.41 -1.35
CA ALA A 85 -1.19 -3.52 0.01
C ALA A 85 -1.67 -2.15 0.56
N HIS A 86 -0.94 -1.07 0.27
CA HIS A 86 -1.36 0.30 0.60
C HIS A 86 -2.73 0.64 0.01
N GLU A 87 -2.92 0.42 -1.30
CA GLU A 87 -4.21 0.69 -1.93
C GLU A 87 -5.31 -0.24 -1.39
N MET A 88 -4.97 -1.48 -1.04
CA MET A 88 -5.92 -2.41 -0.45
C MET A 88 -6.36 -1.98 0.96
N ILE A 89 -5.51 -1.31 1.73
CA ILE A 89 -5.94 -0.64 2.96
C ILE A 89 -7.00 0.41 2.65
N HIS A 90 -6.84 1.21 1.59
CA HIS A 90 -7.89 2.14 1.18
C HIS A 90 -9.18 1.42 0.76
N VAL A 91 -9.09 0.27 0.10
CA VAL A 91 -10.26 -0.56 -0.22
C VAL A 91 -11.03 -0.98 1.05
N ILE A 92 -10.30 -1.40 2.09
CA ILE A 92 -10.89 -1.78 3.39
C ILE A 92 -11.51 -0.58 4.08
N GLN A 93 -10.76 0.52 4.22
CA GLN A 93 -11.20 1.74 4.91
C GLN A 93 -12.46 2.36 4.30
N LYS A 94 -12.59 2.27 2.97
CA LYS A 94 -13.74 2.80 2.23
C LYS A 94 -14.90 1.81 2.14
N SER A 95 -14.79 0.59 2.67
CA SER A 95 -15.87 -0.40 2.64
C SER A 95 -17.07 0.01 3.50
N PRO A 96 -18.24 -0.63 3.29
CA PRO A 96 -19.44 -0.42 4.12
C PRO A 96 -19.21 -0.56 5.63
N ASP A 97 -18.25 -1.39 6.03
CA ASP A 97 -18.00 -1.73 7.43
C ASP A 97 -17.23 -0.63 8.18
N TYR A 98 -16.34 0.10 7.47
CA TYR A 98 -15.45 1.09 8.09
C TYR A 98 -15.82 2.53 7.74
N LYS A 99 -16.09 2.82 6.46
CA LYS A 99 -16.49 4.14 5.94
C LYS A 99 -15.66 5.33 6.48
N ILE A 100 -14.34 5.17 6.63
CA ILE A 100 -13.47 6.23 7.19
C ILE A 100 -13.47 7.44 6.25
N GLN A 101 -13.99 8.57 6.73
CA GLN A 101 -14.20 9.78 5.92
C GLN A 101 -12.95 10.66 5.82
N ASP A 102 -12.19 10.80 6.90
CA ASP A 102 -11.03 11.68 6.92
C ASP A 102 -9.89 11.11 6.06
N LYS A 103 -9.43 11.91 5.09
CA LYS A 103 -8.35 11.49 4.19
C LYS A 103 -7.03 11.32 4.93
N ASN A 104 -6.70 12.21 5.87
CA ASN A 104 -5.43 12.14 6.59
C ASN A 104 -5.38 10.90 7.48
N GLU A 105 -6.51 10.52 8.09
CA GLU A 105 -6.62 9.25 8.82
C GLU A 105 -6.39 8.03 7.91
N ARG A 106 -7.03 8.00 6.74
CA ARG A 106 -6.86 6.89 5.79
C ARG A 106 -5.41 6.72 5.36
N GLU A 107 -4.77 7.81 4.96
CA GLU A 107 -3.39 7.81 4.50
C GLU A 107 -2.40 7.49 5.63
N TRP A 108 -2.64 8.02 6.84
CA TRP A 108 -1.87 7.68 8.04
C TRP A 108 -1.84 6.17 8.27
N GLN A 109 -3.01 5.55 8.34
CA GLN A 109 -3.15 4.11 8.55
C GLN A 109 -2.49 3.30 7.43
N ALA A 110 -2.71 3.69 6.16
CA ALA A 110 -2.15 2.96 5.01
C ALA A 110 -0.61 3.04 4.93
N TYR A 111 0.01 4.17 5.30
CA TYR A 111 1.46 4.27 5.37
C TYR A 111 2.06 3.59 6.60
N CYS A 112 1.36 3.58 7.75
CA CYS A 112 1.78 2.82 8.92
C CYS A 112 1.82 1.31 8.61
N GLU A 113 0.84 0.82 7.85
CA GLU A 113 0.80 -0.58 7.41
C GLU A 113 2.04 -0.96 6.58
N MET A 114 2.58 -0.04 5.77
CA MET A 114 3.82 -0.28 5.00
C MET A 114 5.09 -0.30 5.87
N CYS A 115 4.99 0.15 7.13
CA CYS A 115 6.09 0.13 8.07
C CYS A 115 6.08 -1.14 8.92
N PHE A 116 4.90 -1.57 9.36
CA PHE A 116 4.73 -2.59 10.40
C PHE A 116 4.04 -3.88 9.95
N HIS A 117 3.28 -3.87 8.85
CA HIS A 117 2.57 -5.03 8.31
C HIS A 117 1.66 -5.73 9.33
N GLU A 118 0.87 -4.95 10.07
CA GLU A 118 -0.01 -5.50 11.11
C GLU A 118 -1.25 -6.18 10.51
N ILE A 119 -1.79 -5.61 9.43
CA ILE A 119 -2.98 -6.11 8.73
C ILE A 119 -2.59 -7.19 7.71
N PHE A 120 -1.47 -7.00 7.01
CA PHE A 120 -0.98 -7.88 5.96
C PHE A 120 0.40 -8.47 6.27
N PRO A 121 0.52 -9.34 7.29
CA PRO A 121 1.82 -9.82 7.81
C PRO A 121 2.62 -10.68 6.84
N LYS A 122 2.00 -11.16 5.74
CA LYS A 122 2.69 -11.90 4.68
C LYS A 122 3.46 -10.98 3.73
N VAL A 123 3.10 -9.69 3.65
CA VAL A 123 3.74 -8.71 2.77
C VAL A 123 5.20 -8.53 3.20
N PRO A 124 6.17 -8.67 2.28
CA PRO A 124 7.58 -8.49 2.62
C PRO A 124 7.89 -7.02 2.85
N ASN A 125 8.85 -6.76 3.74
CA ASN A 125 9.41 -5.43 3.93
C ASN A 125 9.99 -4.88 2.62
N ALA A 126 9.61 -3.66 2.26
CA ALA A 126 10.27 -2.90 1.19
C ALA A 126 11.73 -2.56 1.56
N SER A 127 12.48 -2.00 0.60
CA SER A 127 13.86 -1.58 0.86
C SER A 127 13.95 -0.53 1.98
N LYS A 128 15.11 -0.43 2.64
CA LYS A 128 15.38 0.57 3.70
C LYS A 128 14.97 1.99 3.28
N LYS A 129 15.30 2.39 2.05
CA LYS A 129 14.95 3.69 1.48
C LYS A 129 13.44 3.88 1.32
N GLN A 130 12.73 2.87 0.82
CA GLN A 130 11.28 2.92 0.63
C GLN A 130 10.52 2.92 1.96
N ARG A 131 10.95 2.12 2.94
CA ARG A 131 10.36 2.12 4.29
C ARG A 131 10.56 3.47 4.98
N LEU A 132 11.72 4.10 4.80
CA LEU A 132 11.94 5.47 5.27
C LEU A 132 11.02 6.48 4.57
N PHE A 133 10.80 6.34 3.26
CA PHE A 133 9.83 7.16 2.53
C PHE A 133 8.41 6.98 3.07
N PHE A 134 7.94 5.75 3.26
CA PHE A 134 6.62 5.45 3.81
C PHE A 134 6.43 6.01 5.23
N ALA A 135 7.42 5.83 6.10
CA ALA A 135 7.36 6.35 7.47
C ALA A 135 7.29 7.89 7.52
N ASN A 136 8.06 8.57 6.67
CA ASN A 136 7.99 10.02 6.55
C ASN A 136 6.64 10.48 5.98
N LYS A 137 6.07 9.75 5.02
CA LYS A 137 4.71 10.01 4.51
C LYS A 137 3.64 9.84 5.60
N ALA A 138 3.74 8.83 6.45
CA ALA A 138 2.86 8.69 7.60
C ALA A 138 2.92 9.98 8.46
N LEU A 139 4.10 10.39 8.90
CA LEU A 139 4.26 11.62 9.72
C LEU A 139 3.72 12.88 9.02
N GLU A 140 3.90 13.00 7.70
CA GLU A 140 3.33 14.10 6.90
C GLU A 140 1.80 14.16 7.07
N TYR A 141 1.10 13.03 6.97
CA TYR A 141 -0.36 12.99 7.14
C TYR A 141 -0.83 13.16 8.58
N PHE A 142 -0.10 12.63 9.58
CA PHE A 142 -0.38 12.93 10.99
C PHE A 142 -0.32 14.43 11.29
N ASN A 143 0.69 15.11 10.72
CA ASN A 143 0.88 16.55 10.92
C ASN A 143 -0.17 17.40 10.18
N ARG A 144 -0.87 16.85 9.19
CA ARG A 144 -2.00 17.49 8.50
C ARG A 144 -3.33 17.35 9.23
N MET A 145 -3.44 16.42 10.17
CA MET A 145 -4.60 16.32 11.05
C MET A 145 -4.71 17.56 11.94
N GLU A 146 -5.90 17.83 12.45
CA GLU A 146 -6.11 18.95 13.37
C GLU A 146 -5.17 18.86 14.59
N LYS A 147 -4.45 19.96 14.86
CA LYS A 147 -3.49 20.02 15.95
C LYS A 147 -4.17 19.83 17.31
N ASN A 148 -3.73 18.83 18.08
CA ASN A 148 -4.36 18.41 19.34
C ASN A 148 -5.84 17.98 19.17
N GLY A 149 -6.28 17.72 17.95
CA GLY A 149 -7.59 17.19 17.63
C GLY A 149 -7.73 15.71 18.02
N GLU A 150 -8.91 15.15 17.77
CA GLU A 150 -9.23 13.77 18.16
C GLU A 150 -8.31 12.74 17.48
N LEU A 151 -8.03 12.91 16.19
CA LEU A 151 -7.18 11.98 15.43
C LEU A 151 -5.72 11.99 15.91
N GLN A 152 -5.14 13.16 16.18
CA GLN A 152 -3.77 13.21 16.72
C GLN A 152 -3.67 12.57 18.09
N LYS A 153 -4.69 12.73 18.95
CA LYS A 153 -4.75 12.04 20.24
C LYS A 153 -4.89 10.52 20.06
N LYS A 154 -5.77 10.09 19.14
CA LYS A 154 -5.99 8.67 18.81
C LYS A 154 -4.70 7.97 18.38
N TYR A 155 -3.90 8.60 17.52
CA TYR A 155 -2.71 8.00 16.92
C TYR A 155 -1.39 8.41 17.59
N PHE A 156 -1.43 9.10 18.72
CA PHE A 156 -0.22 9.66 19.35
C PHE A 156 0.85 8.60 19.63
N ASN A 157 0.48 7.45 20.19
CA ASN A 157 1.43 6.37 20.50
C ASN A 157 2.02 5.75 19.23
N GLN A 158 1.20 5.46 18.22
CA GLN A 158 1.68 4.95 16.94
C GLN A 158 2.61 5.94 16.22
N LYS A 159 2.40 7.24 16.42
CA LYS A 159 3.33 8.27 15.95
C LYS A 159 4.70 8.21 16.62
N LEU A 160 4.76 7.91 17.92
CA LEU A 160 6.04 7.66 18.59
C LEU A 160 6.74 6.40 18.06
N GLU A 161 5.98 5.36 17.74
CA GLU A 161 6.50 4.13 17.13
C GLU A 161 7.11 4.40 15.74
N ILE A 162 6.44 5.19 14.90
CA ILE A 162 6.97 5.62 13.60
C ILE A 162 8.25 6.46 13.76
N GLU A 163 8.30 7.39 14.72
CA GLU A 163 9.51 8.17 14.99
C GLU A 163 10.68 7.30 15.42
N GLN A 164 10.43 6.29 16.27
CA GLN A 164 11.45 5.34 16.68
C GLN A 164 11.87 4.41 15.53
N PHE A 165 10.92 4.02 14.68
CA PHE A 165 11.15 3.23 13.49
C PHE A 165 12.09 3.94 12.52
N ILE A 166 11.86 5.23 12.24
CA ILE A 166 12.75 6.07 11.42
C ILE A 166 14.15 6.10 12.00
N LYS A 167 14.30 6.38 13.31
CA LYS A 167 15.62 6.40 13.98
C LYS A 167 16.36 5.07 13.86
N ASN A 168 15.64 3.95 13.84
CA ASN A 168 16.24 2.63 13.66
C ASN A 168 16.65 2.36 12.21
N LEU A 169 15.93 2.92 11.24
CA LEU A 169 16.32 2.89 9.83
C LEU A 169 17.44 3.89 9.50
N GLU A 170 17.75 4.88 10.32
CA GLU A 170 18.85 5.82 10.02
C GLU A 170 20.21 5.37 10.56
N LYS A 171 20.22 4.37 11.45
CA LYS A 171 21.42 3.66 11.90
C LYS A 171 21.97 2.74 10.81
#